data_AF-K0D842-F1
#
_entry.id   AF-K0D842-F1
#
_cell.length_a   1.000
_cell.length_b   1.000
_cell.length_c   1.000
_cell.angle_alpha   90.00
_cell.angle_beta   90.00
_cell.angle_gamma   90.00
#
_symmetry.space_group_name_H-M   'P 1'
#
loop_
_entity.id
_entity.type
_entity.pdbx_description
1 polymer ?
#
loop_
_entity_poly.entity_id
_entity_poly.type
_entity_poly.pdbx_seq_one_letter_code
_entity_poly.pdbx_strand_id
1 'polypeptide(L)'
;MSEQTTTTFETLSDILKHLDISKATYYRRAKAWNINPSQRKFTKEDLNNLESMPDNFDNAQSDNESESIKALSEQLKTKDDQIERLHKLLDQQQSLSLDLQRKLDVKDQQYLEVSDTSQYVSEIDELQEQLQEEKNKGLFAKLFGK
;
A
#
# COMPACT_ATOMS: atom_id res chain seq x y z
N MET A 1 -49.66 -19.69 29.53
CA MET A 1 -48.22 -19.83 29.23
C MET A 1 -48.06 -21.12 28.46
N SER A 2 -48.04 -21.05 27.12
CA SER A 2 -47.99 -22.23 26.27
C SER A 2 -46.58 -22.80 26.28
N GLU A 3 -46.40 -24.04 26.74
CA GLU A 3 -45.12 -24.74 26.68
C GLU A 3 -44.67 -24.86 25.21
N GLN A 4 -43.55 -24.23 24.86
CA GLN A 4 -42.96 -24.41 23.54
C GLN A 4 -42.40 -25.83 23.46
N THR A 5 -43.12 -26.70 22.76
CA THR A 5 -42.67 -28.07 22.48
C THR A 5 -41.43 -28.01 21.60
N THR A 6 -40.34 -28.61 22.10
CA THR A 6 -39.06 -28.68 21.38
C THR A 6 -38.72 -30.14 21.11
N THR A 7 -38.32 -30.42 19.88
CA THR A 7 -37.90 -31.75 19.42
C THR A 7 -36.39 -31.76 19.29
N THR A 8 -35.74 -32.78 19.86
CA THR A 8 -34.29 -32.96 19.77
C THR A 8 -33.97 -34.17 18.91
N PHE A 9 -33.00 -34.05 18.01
CA PHE A 9 -32.51 -35.12 17.14
C PHE A 9 -31.04 -35.42 17.45
N GLU A 10 -30.65 -36.69 17.44
CA GLU A 10 -29.26 -37.07 17.70
C GLU A 10 -28.38 -36.78 16.48
N THR A 11 -28.86 -37.15 15.29
CA THR A 11 -28.08 -37.02 14.05
C THR A 11 -28.80 -36.21 12.98
N LEU A 12 -28.03 -35.72 12.00
CA LEU A 12 -28.62 -35.11 10.80
C LEU A 12 -29.50 -36.11 10.04
N SER A 13 -29.13 -37.39 10.02
CA SER A 13 -29.92 -38.44 9.37
C SER A 13 -31.31 -38.60 9.99
N ASP A 14 -31.46 -38.39 11.30
CA ASP A 14 -32.76 -38.46 11.98
C ASP A 14 -33.65 -37.29 11.58
N ILE A 15 -33.06 -36.09 11.43
CA ILE A 15 -33.76 -34.90 10.93
C ILE A 15 -34.25 -35.15 9.50
N LEU A 16 -33.37 -35.65 8.63
CA LEU A 16 -33.70 -35.90 7.22
C LEU A 16 -34.80 -36.96 7.07
N LYS A 17 -34.76 -38.02 7.88
CA LYS A 17 -35.81 -39.06 7.92
C LYS A 17 -37.13 -38.51 8.45
N HIS A 18 -37.08 -37.67 9.49
CA HIS A 18 -38.28 -37.08 10.08
C HIS A 18 -39.02 -36.16 9.10
N LEU A 19 -38.25 -35.36 8.35
CA LEU A 19 -38.78 -34.42 7.37
C LEU A 19 -39.01 -35.03 5.98
N ASP A 20 -38.58 -36.27 5.76
CA ASP A 20 -38.57 -36.96 4.46
C ASP A 20 -37.96 -36.13 3.32
N ILE A 21 -36.76 -35.56 3.57
CA ILE A 21 -36.06 -34.72 2.59
C ILE A 21 -34.59 -35.10 2.40
N SER A 22 -34.07 -34.76 1.23
CA SER A 22 -32.64 -34.88 0.95
C SER A 22 -31.82 -33.90 1.78
N LYS A 23 -30.54 -34.26 2.00
CA LYS A 23 -29.55 -33.37 2.65
C LYS A 23 -29.47 -32.00 1.96
N ALA A 24 -29.46 -31.97 0.63
CA ALA A 24 -29.39 -30.72 -0.13
C ALA A 24 -30.61 -29.83 0.10
N THR A 25 -31.81 -30.43 0.10
CA THR A 25 -33.07 -29.74 0.39
C THR A 25 -33.08 -29.15 1.80
N TYR A 26 -32.59 -29.91 2.78
CA TYR A 26 -32.46 -29.45 4.16
C TYR A 26 -31.58 -28.21 4.28
N TYR A 27 -30.36 -28.22 3.73
CA TYR A 27 -29.48 -27.04 3.79
C TYR A 27 -30.07 -25.82 3.10
N ARG A 28 -30.75 -26.01 1.95
CA ARG A 28 -31.39 -24.92 1.23
C ARG A 28 -32.49 -24.26 2.06
N ARG A 29 -33.35 -25.07 2.68
CA ARG A 29 -34.45 -24.56 3.54
C ARG A 29 -33.94 -24.00 4.86
N ALA A 30 -32.93 -24.62 5.47
CA ALA A 30 -32.29 -24.10 6.68
C ALA A 30 -31.67 -22.72 6.43
N LYS A 31 -30.97 -22.54 5.29
CA LYS A 31 -30.48 -21.23 4.86
C LYS A 31 -31.62 -20.23 4.68
N ALA A 32 -32.73 -20.67 4.09
CA ALA A 32 -33.87 -19.81 3.80
C ALA A 32 -34.60 -19.26 5.03
N TRP A 33 -34.67 -20.07 6.09
CA TRP A 33 -35.30 -19.69 7.35
C TRP A 33 -34.30 -19.20 8.41
N ASN A 34 -33.04 -18.97 8.02
CA ASN A 34 -31.96 -18.60 8.93
C ASN A 34 -31.79 -19.58 10.12
N ILE A 35 -32.04 -20.86 9.85
CA ILE A 35 -31.89 -21.98 10.80
C ILE A 35 -30.45 -22.49 10.72
N ASN A 36 -29.78 -22.63 11.87
CA ASN A 36 -28.44 -23.19 11.91
C ASN A 36 -28.46 -24.69 11.54
N PRO A 37 -27.78 -25.13 10.47
CA PRO A 37 -27.80 -26.54 10.04
C PRO A 37 -27.17 -27.54 11.03
N SER A 38 -26.35 -27.03 11.96
CA SER A 38 -25.74 -27.83 13.02
C SER A 38 -26.63 -27.92 14.26
N GLN A 39 -27.74 -27.18 14.32
CA GLN A 39 -28.66 -27.28 15.45
C GLN A 39 -29.33 -28.64 15.48
N ARG A 40 -29.61 -29.11 16.69
CA ARG A 40 -30.21 -30.42 16.95
C ARG A 40 -31.49 -30.34 17.77
N LYS A 41 -31.79 -29.16 18.31
CA LYS A 41 -33.03 -28.85 19.01
C LYS A 41 -33.82 -27.86 18.17
N PHE A 42 -35.06 -28.21 17.87
CA PHE A 42 -35.95 -27.45 17.00
C PHE A 42 -37.25 -27.17 17.73
N THR A 43 -37.80 -25.98 17.54
CA THR A 43 -39.19 -25.70 17.90
C THR A 43 -40.12 -26.33 16.87
N LYS A 44 -41.41 -26.45 17.21
CA LYS A 44 -42.43 -26.86 16.24
C LYS A 44 -42.48 -25.94 15.01
N GLU A 45 -42.26 -24.65 15.21
CA GLU A 45 -42.21 -23.67 14.12
C GLU A 45 -41.02 -23.91 13.19
N ASP A 46 -39.83 -24.18 13.75
CA ASP A 46 -38.66 -24.51 12.95
C ASP A 46 -38.88 -25.76 12.07
N LEU A 47 -39.55 -26.78 12.61
CA LEU A 47 -39.86 -27.99 11.85
C LEU A 47 -40.86 -27.72 10.73
N ASN A 48 -41.94 -26.99 11.01
CA ASN A 48 -42.91 -26.57 9.99
C ASN A 48 -42.23 -25.74 8.88
N ASN A 49 -41.32 -24.85 9.26
CA ASN A 49 -40.55 -24.06 8.32
C ASN A 49 -39.62 -24.94 7.47
N LEU A 50 -39.05 -26.00 8.02
CA LEU A 50 -38.19 -26.93 7.26
C LEU A 50 -38.96 -27.88 6.32
N GLU A 51 -40.28 -28.03 6.50
CA GLU A 51 -41.14 -28.81 5.60
C GLU A 51 -41.39 -28.10 4.25
N SER A 52 -41.31 -26.78 4.21
CA SER A 52 -41.56 -25.99 2.98
C SER A 52 -40.47 -24.93 2.74
N MET A 53 -40.46 -24.33 1.55
CA MET A 53 -39.54 -23.24 1.21
C MET A 53 -40.32 -21.93 1.26
N PRO A 54 -39.73 -20.79 1.68
CA PRO A 54 -40.43 -19.52 1.61
C PRO A 54 -40.74 -19.19 0.13
N ASP A 55 -41.97 -18.78 -0.16
CA ASP A 55 -42.44 -18.46 -1.52
C ASP A 55 -41.61 -17.36 -2.21
N ASN A 56 -40.86 -16.55 -1.45
CA ASN A 56 -40.09 -15.40 -1.94
C ASN A 56 -38.56 -15.52 -1.77
N PHE A 57 -38.02 -16.72 -1.51
CA PHE A 57 -36.58 -16.87 -1.19
C PHE A 57 -35.64 -16.44 -2.32
N ASP A 58 -36.08 -16.50 -3.58
CA ASP A 58 -35.19 -16.27 -4.73
C ASP A 58 -35.07 -14.81 -5.19
N ASN A 59 -35.92 -13.88 -4.74
CA ASN A 59 -35.99 -12.52 -5.33
C ASN A 59 -35.33 -11.39 -4.52
N ALA A 60 -35.22 -11.48 -3.19
CA ALA A 60 -34.77 -10.33 -2.39
C ALA A 60 -33.24 -10.24 -2.20
N GLN A 61 -32.53 -11.37 -2.34
CA GLN A 61 -31.10 -11.44 -2.03
C GLN A 61 -30.20 -11.19 -3.26
N SER A 62 -30.65 -11.58 -4.45
CA SER A 62 -29.96 -11.35 -5.73
C SER A 62 -29.72 -9.86 -6.02
N ASP A 63 -30.73 -9.01 -5.79
CA ASP A 63 -30.65 -7.60 -6.19
C ASP A 63 -29.72 -6.80 -5.27
N ASN A 64 -29.74 -7.08 -3.96
CA ASN A 64 -28.82 -6.46 -2.99
C ASN A 64 -27.36 -6.93 -3.18
N GLU A 65 -27.14 -8.19 -3.53
CA GLU A 65 -25.81 -8.71 -3.88
C GLU A 65 -25.30 -8.06 -5.18
N SER A 66 -26.17 -7.82 -6.17
CA SER A 66 -25.82 -7.15 -7.42
C SER A 66 -25.42 -5.68 -7.23
N GLU A 67 -26.16 -4.92 -6.42
CA GLU A 67 -25.84 -3.52 -6.13
C GLU A 67 -24.55 -3.36 -5.32
N SER A 68 -24.35 -4.21 -4.31
CA SER A 68 -23.11 -4.20 -3.52
C SER A 68 -21.89 -4.57 -4.36
N ILE A 69 -21.99 -5.55 -5.27
CA ILE A 69 -20.92 -5.89 -6.21
C ILE A 69 -20.58 -4.71 -7.13
N LYS A 70 -21.59 -4.01 -7.65
CA LYS A 70 -21.37 -2.81 -8.48
C LYS A 70 -20.65 -1.71 -7.70
N ALA A 71 -21.09 -1.43 -6.47
CA ALA A 71 -20.47 -0.42 -5.61
C ALA A 71 -19.01 -0.78 -5.29
N LEU A 72 -18.71 -2.04 -4.98
CA LEU A 72 -17.35 -2.51 -4.75
C LEU A 72 -16.48 -2.38 -6.01
N SER A 73 -17.03 -2.71 -7.18
CA SER A 73 -16.32 -2.58 -8.46
C SER A 73 -15.95 -1.12 -8.77
N GLU A 74 -16.85 -0.17 -8.48
CA GLU A 74 -16.61 1.25 -8.72
C GLU A 74 -15.57 1.82 -7.74
N GLN A 75 -15.60 1.36 -6.47
CA GLN A 75 -14.57 1.69 -5.49
C GLN A 75 -13.19 1.15 -5.89
N LEU A 76 -13.12 -0.09 -6.40
CA LEU A 76 -11.86 -0.67 -6.89
C LEU A 76 -11.28 0.16 -8.03
N LYS A 77 -12.11 0.47 -9.04
CA LYS A 77 -11.68 1.32 -10.16
C LYS A 77 -11.16 2.68 -9.68
N THR A 78 -11.85 3.32 -8.74
CA THR A 78 -11.43 4.60 -8.17
C THR A 78 -10.08 4.49 -7.46
N LYS A 79 -9.86 3.40 -6.72
CA LYS A 79 -8.58 3.15 -6.03
C LYS A 79 -7.45 2.85 -7.01
N ASP A 80 -7.71 2.11 -8.07
CA ASP A 80 -6.74 1.85 -9.14
C ASP A 80 -6.31 3.15 -9.82
N ASP A 81 -7.27 4.03 -10.15
CA ASP A 81 -6.98 5.36 -10.71
C ASP A 81 -6.14 6.22 -9.75
N GLN A 82 -6.40 6.13 -8.43
CA GLN A 82 -5.60 6.83 -7.42
C GLN A 82 -4.17 6.28 -7.34
N ILE A 83 -4.00 4.96 -7.39
CA ILE A 83 -2.69 4.30 -7.39
C ILE A 83 -1.89 4.73 -8.62
N GLU A 84 -2.51 4.75 -9.81
CA GLU A 84 -1.85 5.21 -11.04
C GLU A 84 -1.35 6.66 -10.92
N ARG A 85 -2.17 7.56 -10.35
CA ARG A 85 -1.77 8.95 -10.11
C ARG A 85 -0.61 9.07 -9.12
N LEU A 86 -0.64 8.28 -8.04
CA LEU A 86 0.44 8.26 -7.05
C LEU A 86 1.76 7.77 -7.66
N HIS A 87 1.72 6.73 -8.52
CA HIS A 87 2.90 6.29 -9.25
C HIS A 87 3.47 7.38 -10.16
N LYS A 88 2.62 8.07 -10.93
CA LYS A 88 3.06 9.20 -11.77
C LYS A 88 3.72 10.32 -10.96
N LEU A 89 3.17 10.67 -9.81
CA LEU A 89 3.75 11.68 -8.93
C LEU A 89 5.08 11.22 -8.33
N LEU A 90 5.18 9.95 -7.95
CA LEU A 90 6.42 9.37 -7.43
C LEU A 90 7.53 9.41 -8.50
N ASP A 91 7.22 9.02 -9.74
CA ASP A 91 8.16 9.06 -10.85
C ASP A 91 8.63 10.50 -11.13
N GLN A 92 7.72 11.47 -11.09
CA GLN A 92 8.06 12.90 -11.20
C GLN A 92 8.99 13.34 -10.06
N GLN A 93 8.71 12.95 -8.82
CA GLN A 93 9.53 13.30 -7.67
C GLN A 93 10.94 12.68 -7.78
N GLN A 94 11.04 11.42 -8.20
CA GLN A 94 12.32 10.75 -8.42
C GLN A 94 13.14 11.44 -9.52
N SER A 95 12.49 11.80 -10.63
CA SER A 95 13.14 12.54 -11.72
C SER A 95 13.66 13.90 -11.26
N LEU A 96 12.86 14.65 -10.50
CA LEU A 96 13.28 15.95 -9.95
C LEU A 96 14.43 15.80 -8.94
N SER A 97 14.39 14.77 -8.10
CA SER A 97 15.47 14.48 -7.15
C SER A 97 16.79 14.16 -7.85
N LEU A 98 16.75 13.40 -8.95
CA LEU A 98 17.92 13.10 -9.76
C LEU A 98 18.47 14.35 -10.47
N ASP A 99 17.59 15.23 -10.97
CA ASP A 99 18.01 16.50 -11.58
C ASP A 99 18.66 17.44 -10.57
N LEU A 100 18.11 17.53 -9.36
CA LEU A 100 18.71 18.29 -8.26
C LEU A 100 20.06 17.73 -7.85
N GLN A 101 20.19 16.40 -7.72
CA GLN A 101 21.47 15.77 -7.41
C GLN A 101 22.53 16.11 -8.47
N ARG A 102 22.19 15.97 -9.75
CA ARG A 102 23.10 16.34 -10.85
C ARG A 102 23.52 17.80 -10.79
N LYS A 103 22.60 18.71 -10.48
CA LYS A 103 22.90 20.14 -10.35
C LYS A 103 23.85 20.42 -9.19
N LEU A 104 23.70 19.70 -8.07
CA LEU A 104 24.62 19.79 -6.94
C LEU A 104 25.99 19.25 -7.31
N ASP A 105 26.07 18.06 -7.93
CA ASP A 105 27.34 17.45 -8.34
C ASP A 105 28.12 18.37 -9.30
N VAL A 106 27.44 18.99 -10.27
CA VAL A 106 28.06 19.96 -11.20
C VAL A 106 28.55 21.20 -10.45
N LYS A 107 27.78 21.71 -9.49
CA LYS A 107 28.21 22.85 -8.69
C LYS A 107 29.42 22.52 -7.82
N ASP A 108 29.44 21.34 -7.20
CA ASP A 108 30.56 20.89 -6.37
C ASP A 108 31.83 20.72 -7.21
N GLN A 109 31.73 20.19 -8.43
CA GLN A 109 32.83 20.16 -9.37
C GLN A 109 33.33 21.57 -9.73
N GLN A 110 32.43 22.49 -10.04
CA GLN A 110 32.79 23.88 -10.34
C GLN A 110 33.47 24.57 -9.14
N TYR A 111 32.99 24.32 -7.91
CA TYR A 111 33.64 24.83 -6.70
C TYR A 111 35.03 24.25 -6.52
N LEU A 112 35.23 22.95 -6.76
CA LEU A 112 36.54 22.31 -6.72
C LEU A 112 37.50 22.94 -7.73
N GLU A 113 37.07 23.12 -8.98
CA GLU A 113 37.86 23.77 -10.03
C GLU A 113 38.26 25.21 -9.68
N VAL A 114 37.33 26.00 -9.13
CA VAL A 114 37.62 27.40 -8.71
C VAL A 114 38.51 27.43 -7.45
N SER A 115 38.39 26.43 -6.58
CA SER A 115 39.19 26.32 -5.35
C SER A 115 40.60 25.79 -5.59
N ASP A 116 40.89 25.26 -6.78
CA ASP A 116 42.23 24.87 -7.20
C ASP A 116 43.10 26.11 -7.45
N THR A 117 43.42 26.76 -6.33
CA THR A 117 44.29 27.93 -6.21
C THR A 117 45.76 27.53 -6.19
N SER A 118 46.08 26.26 -6.40
CA SER A 118 47.43 25.72 -6.34
C SER A 118 48.40 26.47 -7.25
N GLN A 119 47.93 26.88 -8.45
CA GLN A 119 48.70 27.68 -9.40
C GLN A 119 49.03 29.08 -8.86
N TYR A 120 48.08 29.74 -8.19
CA TYR A 120 48.31 31.04 -7.57
C TYR A 120 49.22 30.93 -6.34
N VAL A 121 49.12 29.85 -5.57
CA VAL A 121 50.02 29.59 -4.44
C VAL A 121 51.45 29.39 -4.93
N SER A 122 51.67 28.58 -5.97
CA SER A 122 53.01 28.41 -6.55
C SER A 122 53.59 29.71 -7.13
N GLU A 123 52.76 30.54 -7.77
CA GLU A 123 53.21 31.84 -8.30
C GLU A 123 53.58 32.81 -7.18
N ILE A 124 52.84 32.80 -6.05
CA ILE A 124 53.19 33.60 -4.87
C ILE A 124 54.52 33.15 -4.27
N ASP A 125 54.76 31.85 -4.18
CA ASP A 125 56.00 31.29 -3.65
C ASP A 125 57.20 31.67 -4.53
N GLU A 126 57.08 31.55 -5.87
CA GLU A 126 58.12 31.98 -6.81
C GLU A 126 58.40 33.50 -6.71
N LEU A 127 57.36 34.33 -6.61
CA LEU A 127 57.52 35.78 -6.47
C LEU A 127 58.19 36.17 -5.14
N GLN A 128 57.92 35.43 -4.06
CA GLN A 128 58.60 35.64 -2.78
C GLN A 128 60.08 35.29 -2.85
N GLU A 129 60.44 34.21 -3.55
CA GLU A 129 61.83 33.81 -3.76
C GLU A 129 62.59 34.85 -4.59
N GLN A 130 62.01 35.31 -5.71
CA GLN A 130 62.59 36.39 -6.53
C GLN A 130 62.79 37.69 -5.73
N LEU A 131 61.82 38.05 -4.89
CA LEU A 131 61.92 39.25 -4.05
C LEU A 131 63.03 39.13 -3.00
N GLN A 132 63.23 37.94 -2.43
CA GLN A 132 64.35 37.64 -1.52
C GLN A 132 65.69 37.77 -2.25
N GLU A 133 65.81 37.20 -3.46
CA GLU A 133 67.02 37.30 -4.26
C GLU A 133 67.37 38.75 -4.63
N GLU A 134 66.39 39.54 -5.08
CA GLU A 134 66.60 40.95 -5.42
C GLU A 134 66.99 41.79 -4.20
N LYS A 135 66.38 41.53 -3.03
CA LYS A 135 66.80 42.15 -1.76
C LYS A 135 68.24 41.80 -1.42
N ASN A 136 68.62 40.54 -1.56
CA ASN A 136 69.98 40.07 -1.30
C ASN A 136 70.97 40.71 -2.29
N LYS A 137 70.67 40.74 -3.59
CA LYS A 137 71.49 41.43 -4.60
C LYS A 137 71.66 42.92 -4.29
N GLY A 138 70.60 43.62 -3.90
CA GLY A 138 70.67 45.03 -3.50
C GLY A 138 71.48 45.26 -2.22
N LEU A 139 71.42 44.33 -1.26
CA LEU A 139 72.27 44.33 -0.06
C LEU A 139 73.74 44.06 -0.40
N PHE A 140 74.02 43.07 -1.25
CA PHE A 140 75.37 42.76 -1.73
C PHE A 140 75.96 43.93 -2.52
N ALA A 141 75.19 44.55 -3.41
CA ALA A 141 75.61 45.74 -4.15
C ALA A 141 75.94 46.92 -3.23
N LYS A 142 75.20 47.11 -2.13
CA LYS A 142 75.49 48.15 -1.13
C LYS A 142 76.71 47.84 -0.25
N LEU A 143 76.96 46.57 0.05
CA LEU A 143 78.05 46.14 0.94
C LEU A 143 79.39 45.97 0.21
N PHE A 144 79.37 45.58 -1.06
CA PHE A 144 80.57 45.21 -1.83
C PHE A 144 80.74 46.00 -3.13
N GLY A 145 79.80 46.87 -3.50
CA GLY A 145 79.93 47.77 -4.65
C GLY A 145 80.76 49.00 -4.32
N LYS A 146 82.06 48.94 -4.64
CA LYS A 146 82.95 50.09 -4.80
C LYS A 146 83.52 50.06 -6.21
#